data_AF-A0A3Q3EJB5-F1
#
_entry.id   AF-A0A3Q3EJB5-F1
#
_cell.length_a   1.000
_cell.length_b   1.000
_cell.length_c   1.000
_cell.angle_alpha   90.00
_cell.angle_beta   90.00
_cell.angle_gamma   90.00
#
_symmetry.space_group_name_H-M   'P 1'
#
loop_
_entity.id
_entity.type
_entity.pdbx_description
1 polymer ?
#
loop_
_entity_poly.entity_id
_entity_poly.type
_entity_poly.pdbx_seq_one_letter_code
_entity_poly.pdbx_strand_id
1 'polypeptide(L)'
;MNSGALEQQDGGSEVDLNPQKRFRTTEDGEATETGGGGGRQEETSAVDVSIIMPVHNASCWLDECLRGVLHQDFTGSMELSAFDDASTDDSRKVLEGWREKLQARGITVVISGHSSPQPRGVGYAKNKAVTQSCGQYLCFQDADDIMLPQRVRLQHEASLLHQNALIGCRVQRLPEGSTERYTRWINSLTRDQLVTQVYTSHGPTVVMPTWFCSRRLFLNVGPFDEGGKGLPEDLLFFYQLLRRGGSLFRVDRSLLVYRYHEKATTHSVTEETIWKLRVDFLQERVLSQWENFTIWNAGKQGRKLYRSLDPISQRKVKAFCDVDENKIQKGFYTYEESKERPKPRIPILHYNDATSPFIICVKLDMTEGVLEENLNSLQLKEGTDYYHFN
;
A
#
# COMPACT_ATOMS: atom_id res chain seq x y z
N MET A 1 54.18 -11.68 -33.61
CA MET A 1 55.39 -12.51 -33.40
C MET A 1 55.34 -13.03 -31.96
N ASN A 2 56.05 -14.14 -31.68
CA ASN A 2 55.96 -14.90 -30.43
C ASN A 2 57.08 -14.50 -29.43
N SER A 3 57.05 -15.06 -28.20
CA SER A 3 57.97 -14.89 -27.04
C SER A 3 57.94 -13.51 -26.33
N GLY A 4 58.29 -13.35 -25.04
CA GLY A 4 58.66 -14.27 -23.93
C GLY A 4 59.39 -13.52 -22.78
N ALA A 5 59.68 -14.06 -21.58
CA ALA A 5 59.15 -15.24 -20.86
C ALA A 5 59.74 -15.35 -19.41
N LEU A 6 58.90 -15.71 -18.41
CA LEU A 6 59.23 -16.44 -17.15
C LEU A 6 60.16 -15.81 -16.05
N GLU A 7 60.18 -16.51 -14.89
CA GLU A 7 61.00 -16.35 -13.65
C GLU A 7 60.47 -15.35 -12.57
N GLN A 8 60.55 -15.61 -11.24
CA GLN A 8 60.97 -16.78 -10.42
C GLN A 8 60.26 -16.78 -9.02
N GLN A 9 60.62 -17.70 -8.10
CA GLN A 9 59.90 -18.04 -6.84
C GLN A 9 60.34 -17.32 -5.54
N ASP A 10 59.54 -17.57 -4.48
CA ASP A 10 59.75 -17.56 -3.00
C ASP A 10 58.98 -16.47 -2.21
N GLY A 11 58.30 -16.77 -1.10
CA GLY A 11 58.00 -18.05 -0.42
C GLY A 11 57.28 -17.82 0.93
N GLY A 12 56.76 -18.87 1.59
CA GLY A 12 56.44 -18.83 3.05
C GLY A 12 55.00 -19.11 3.54
N SER A 13 54.82 -20.30 4.12
CA SER A 13 53.93 -20.68 5.24
C SER A 13 52.39 -20.55 5.17
N GLU A 14 51.76 -21.72 4.99
CA GLU A 14 50.58 -22.23 5.74
C GLU A 14 50.69 -21.97 7.27
N VAL A 15 49.68 -22.08 8.15
CA VAL A 15 48.62 -23.11 8.30
C VAL A 15 47.34 -22.52 8.93
N ASP A 16 46.22 -23.19 8.64
CA ASP A 16 44.82 -22.97 9.04
C ASP A 16 44.46 -23.49 10.47
N LEU A 17 43.17 -23.41 10.83
CA LEU A 17 42.38 -24.22 11.79
C LEU A 17 42.01 -23.64 13.16
N ASN A 18 40.76 -23.15 13.22
CA ASN A 18 39.87 -23.14 14.39
C ASN A 18 39.38 -24.58 14.68
N PRO A 19 39.19 -25.01 15.96
CA PRO A 19 37.81 -25.34 16.36
C PRO A 19 37.41 -25.12 17.85
N GLN A 20 36.28 -24.46 18.02
CA GLN A 20 35.15 -24.70 18.95
C GLN A 20 35.31 -25.32 20.36
N LYS A 21 34.66 -24.63 21.32
CA LYS A 21 33.82 -25.11 22.45
C LYS A 21 34.43 -26.03 23.53
N ARG A 22 34.35 -25.53 24.78
CA ARG A 22 34.01 -26.37 25.94
C ARG A 22 33.14 -25.62 26.97
N PHE A 23 32.02 -26.24 27.35
CA PHE A 23 31.22 -25.89 28.52
C PHE A 23 31.98 -26.26 29.81
N ARG A 24 31.75 -25.52 30.91
CA ARG A 24 31.89 -26.02 32.28
C ARG A 24 30.91 -25.31 33.22
N THR A 25 30.39 -26.09 34.17
CA THR A 25 29.38 -25.76 35.17
C THR A 25 29.94 -25.99 36.58
N THR A 26 29.64 -25.09 37.51
CA THR A 26 29.62 -25.24 38.99
C THR A 26 28.91 -23.98 39.51
N GLU A 27 27.68 -24.05 40.03
CA GLU A 27 27.30 -24.39 41.41
C GLU A 27 27.58 -23.27 42.45
N ASP A 28 26.47 -22.68 42.90
CA ASP A 28 26.06 -22.18 44.23
C ASP A 28 26.96 -21.31 45.12
N GLY A 29 26.34 -20.24 45.63
CA GLY A 29 26.87 -19.35 46.67
C GLY A 29 25.87 -18.23 47.01
N GLU A 30 25.08 -18.41 48.08
CA GLU A 30 24.05 -17.47 48.54
C GLU A 30 24.60 -16.27 49.33
N ALA A 31 23.74 -15.24 49.44
CA ALA A 31 23.75 -14.13 50.41
C ALA A 31 24.84 -13.05 50.32
N THR A 32 24.41 -11.84 49.95
CA THR A 32 24.27 -10.73 50.94
C THR A 32 23.48 -9.55 50.35
N GLU A 33 22.42 -9.12 51.04
CA GLU A 33 21.79 -7.83 50.78
C GLU A 33 22.67 -6.69 51.32
N THR A 34 22.91 -5.65 50.51
CA THR A 34 23.05 -4.27 51.02
C THR A 34 22.49 -3.30 49.98
N GLY A 35 21.89 -2.20 50.45
CA GLY A 35 20.96 -1.41 49.64
C GLY A 35 21.60 -0.60 48.49
N GLY A 36 20.93 -0.61 47.34
CA GLY A 36 21.10 0.37 46.26
C GLY A 36 19.79 1.13 46.07
N GLY A 37 19.85 2.46 46.02
CA GLY A 37 18.66 3.30 46.05
C GLY A 37 17.68 2.99 44.93
N GLY A 38 16.39 2.93 45.28
CA GLY A 38 15.29 2.84 44.33
C GLY A 38 15.17 4.12 43.51
N GLY A 39 16.05 4.26 42.51
CA GLY A 39 15.82 5.17 41.41
C GLY A 39 14.49 4.77 40.79
N ARG A 40 13.50 5.66 40.88
CA ARG A 40 12.33 5.59 40.01
C ARG A 40 12.89 5.57 38.60
N GLN A 41 12.77 4.44 37.92
CA GLN A 41 12.77 4.48 36.47
C GLN A 41 11.63 5.43 36.13
N GLU A 42 11.98 6.59 35.57
CA GLU A 42 11.00 7.37 34.85
C GLU A 42 10.51 6.45 33.74
N GLU A 43 9.31 5.89 33.92
CA GLU A 43 8.54 5.36 32.80
C GLU A 43 8.34 6.54 31.85
N THR A 44 9.27 6.69 30.91
CA THR A 44 9.11 7.58 29.77
C THR A 44 7.85 7.11 29.08
N SER A 45 6.72 7.79 29.32
CA SER A 45 5.40 7.29 28.92
C SER A 45 5.40 7.13 27.40
N ALA A 46 5.50 5.88 26.96
CA ALA A 46 5.75 5.57 25.56
C ALA A 46 4.58 6.12 24.75
N VAL A 47 4.87 6.97 23.76
CA VAL A 47 3.82 7.57 22.94
C VAL A 47 3.04 6.43 22.27
N ASP A 48 1.71 6.43 22.39
CA ASP A 48 0.90 5.37 21.81
C ASP A 48 0.80 5.55 20.29
N VAL A 49 0.49 6.76 19.84
CA VAL A 49 0.23 7.06 18.42
C VAL A 49 1.04 8.26 17.91
N SER A 50 1.82 8.05 16.86
CA SER A 50 2.38 9.11 16.02
C SER A 50 1.44 9.43 14.86
N ILE A 51 0.95 10.65 14.79
CA ILE A 51 0.28 11.18 13.59
C ILE A 51 1.38 11.61 12.61
N ILE A 52 1.43 10.96 11.44
CA ILE A 52 2.48 11.11 10.43
C ILE A 52 1.95 12.01 9.31
N MET A 53 2.48 13.23 9.23
CA MET A 53 1.98 14.28 8.33
C MET A 53 3.06 14.76 7.35
N PRO A 54 3.04 14.32 6.08
CA PRO A 54 3.82 14.95 5.02
C PRO A 54 3.19 16.31 4.66
N VAL A 55 4.02 17.35 4.47
CA VAL A 55 3.55 18.69 4.15
C VAL A 55 4.35 19.27 2.98
N HIS A 56 3.65 19.75 1.95
CA HIS A 56 4.22 20.57 0.90
C HIS A 56 3.13 21.50 0.34
N ASN A 57 3.29 22.82 0.51
CA ASN A 57 2.39 23.84 -0.04
C ASN A 57 0.88 23.63 0.30
N ALA A 58 0.60 23.37 1.59
CA ALA A 58 -0.71 23.02 2.14
C ALA A 58 -1.32 24.10 3.06
N SER A 59 -0.79 25.34 3.05
CA SER A 59 -1.16 26.42 4.00
C SER A 59 -2.68 26.68 4.07
N CYS A 60 -3.40 26.53 2.96
CA CYS A 60 -4.84 26.77 2.88
C CYS A 60 -5.72 25.65 3.44
N TRP A 61 -5.17 24.47 3.79
CA TRP A 61 -5.92 23.34 4.35
C TRP A 61 -5.48 22.97 5.77
N LEU A 62 -4.25 23.30 6.15
CA LEU A 62 -3.64 22.94 7.43
C LEU A 62 -4.49 23.34 8.65
N ASP A 63 -5.21 24.47 8.63
CA ASP A 63 -6.05 24.87 9.79
C ASP A 63 -7.21 23.89 10.03
N GLU A 64 -7.84 23.37 8.98
CA GLU A 64 -8.91 22.35 9.10
C GLU A 64 -8.32 20.99 9.48
N CYS A 65 -7.18 20.62 8.88
CA CYS A 65 -6.47 19.38 9.16
C CYS A 65 -6.02 19.28 10.64
N LEU A 66 -5.32 20.31 11.13
CA LEU A 66 -4.80 20.40 12.50
C LEU A 66 -5.91 20.58 13.54
N ARG A 67 -7.04 21.20 13.15
CA ARG A 67 -8.26 21.19 13.97
C ARG A 67 -8.83 19.78 14.11
N GLY A 68 -8.79 18.95 13.07
CA GLY A 68 -9.15 17.53 13.15
C GLY A 68 -8.25 16.75 14.13
N VAL A 69 -6.95 17.03 14.13
CA VAL A 69 -5.97 16.48 15.10
C VAL A 69 -6.31 16.89 16.54
N LEU A 70 -6.56 18.18 16.78
CA LEU A 70 -6.87 18.71 18.12
C LEU A 70 -8.12 18.06 18.74
N HIS A 71 -9.13 17.75 17.91
CA HIS A 71 -10.43 17.23 18.36
C HIS A 71 -10.52 15.69 18.38
N GLN A 72 -9.39 14.95 18.32
CA GLN A 72 -9.44 13.50 18.51
C GLN A 72 -9.91 13.13 19.92
N ASP A 73 -10.81 12.13 19.99
CA ASP A 73 -11.40 11.59 21.23
C ASP A 73 -10.53 10.50 21.89
N PHE A 74 -9.34 10.26 21.34
CA PHE A 74 -8.38 9.31 21.90
C PHE A 74 -7.84 9.79 23.25
N THR A 75 -7.81 8.86 24.21
CA THR A 75 -7.40 9.07 25.61
C THR A 75 -5.95 8.66 25.88
N GLY A 76 -5.33 7.91 24.97
CA GLY A 76 -3.90 7.62 25.01
C GLY A 76 -3.05 8.81 24.57
N SER A 77 -1.74 8.64 24.69
CA SER A 77 -0.75 9.64 24.34
C SER A 77 -0.56 9.75 22.83
N MET A 78 -0.44 10.99 22.33
CA MET A 78 -0.27 11.28 20.90
C MET A 78 0.85 12.29 20.66
N GLU A 79 1.51 12.13 19.53
CA GLU A 79 2.35 13.17 18.94
C GLU A 79 1.92 13.46 17.49
N LEU A 80 2.08 14.70 17.05
CA LEU A 80 2.08 15.08 15.65
C LEU A 80 3.53 15.17 15.16
N SER A 81 3.87 14.34 14.18
CA SER A 81 5.13 14.37 13.46
C SER A 81 4.89 14.91 12.05
N ALA A 82 5.20 16.19 11.85
CA ALA A 82 5.08 16.87 10.57
C ALA A 82 6.45 17.02 9.89
N PHE A 83 6.50 16.76 8.59
CA PHE A 83 7.70 17.00 7.77
C PHE A 83 7.38 17.90 6.58
N ASP A 84 8.02 19.08 6.55
CA ASP A 84 7.89 20.07 5.48
C ASP A 84 8.91 19.81 4.36
N ASP A 85 8.41 19.25 3.26
CA ASP A 85 9.17 18.90 2.06
C ASP A 85 9.30 20.12 1.14
N ALA A 86 9.98 21.16 1.63
CA ALA A 86 10.24 22.41 0.91
C ALA A 86 8.99 23.15 0.41
N SER A 87 8.04 23.44 1.33
CA SER A 87 6.97 24.41 1.06
C SER A 87 7.53 25.79 0.71
N THR A 88 6.87 26.47 -0.21
CA THR A 88 7.15 27.85 -0.65
C THR A 88 6.05 28.84 -0.25
N ASP A 89 4.99 28.35 0.40
CA ASP A 89 3.90 29.13 0.97
C ASP A 89 4.03 29.22 2.51
N ASP A 90 2.98 29.72 3.18
CA ASP A 90 2.95 29.89 4.63
C ASP A 90 2.82 28.56 5.43
N SER A 91 2.95 27.36 4.82
CA SER A 91 2.71 26.06 5.49
C SER A 91 3.50 25.89 6.79
N ARG A 92 4.81 26.18 6.76
CA ARG A 92 5.67 26.10 7.95
C ARG A 92 5.17 26.99 9.09
N LYS A 93 4.75 28.20 8.76
CA LYS A 93 4.26 29.21 9.71
C LYS A 93 2.91 28.81 10.31
N VAL A 94 2.02 28.22 9.51
CA VAL A 94 0.74 27.67 10.00
C VAL A 94 0.99 26.50 10.97
N LEU A 95 1.87 25.56 10.63
CA LEU A 95 2.23 24.43 11.50
C LEU A 95 2.78 24.91 12.85
N GLU A 96 3.76 25.83 12.85
CA GLU A 96 4.33 26.36 14.09
C GLU A 96 3.29 27.14 14.92
N GLY A 97 2.40 27.90 14.27
CA GLY A 97 1.29 28.60 14.95
C GLY A 97 0.24 27.70 15.59
N TRP A 98 0.22 26.41 15.26
CA TRP A 98 -0.65 25.40 15.88
C TRP A 98 0.02 24.63 17.03
N ARG A 99 1.35 24.76 17.20
CA ARG A 99 2.15 24.06 18.22
C ARG A 99 1.57 24.22 19.63
N GLU A 100 1.34 25.47 20.06
CA GLU A 100 0.85 25.77 21.42
C GLU A 100 -0.53 25.16 21.69
N LYS A 101 -1.45 25.23 20.71
CA LYS A 101 -2.81 24.67 20.82
C LYS A 101 -2.78 23.14 20.99
N LEU A 102 -1.94 22.47 20.21
CA LEU A 102 -1.78 21.01 20.26
C LEU A 102 -1.09 20.58 21.57
N GLN A 103 -0.04 21.28 21.98
CA GLN A 103 0.65 21.00 23.25
C GLN A 103 -0.27 21.23 24.47
N ALA A 104 -1.12 22.26 24.45
CA ALA A 104 -2.13 22.49 25.48
C ALA A 104 -3.20 21.38 25.58
N ARG A 105 -3.43 20.62 24.49
CA ARG A 105 -4.27 19.41 24.46
C ARG A 105 -3.52 18.13 24.88
N GLY A 106 -2.21 18.22 25.14
CA GLY A 106 -1.34 17.09 25.47
C GLY A 106 -0.75 16.37 24.25
N ILE A 107 -0.76 17.01 23.06
CA ILE A 107 -0.19 16.46 21.83
C ILE A 107 1.20 17.06 21.60
N THR A 108 2.25 16.24 21.71
CA THR A 108 3.62 16.65 21.39
C THR A 108 3.73 16.97 19.89
N VAL A 109 4.48 18.00 19.51
CA VAL A 109 4.60 18.41 18.09
C VAL A 109 6.06 18.44 17.65
N VAL A 110 6.42 17.57 16.72
CA VAL A 110 7.72 17.56 16.03
C VAL A 110 7.51 18.09 14.61
N ILE A 111 8.22 19.16 14.26
CA ILE A 111 8.14 19.76 12.92
C ILE A 111 9.57 19.93 12.39
N SER A 112 9.93 19.19 11.35
CA SER A 112 11.19 19.38 10.63
C SER A 112 10.95 19.54 9.13
N GLY A 113 12.02 19.55 8.34
CA GLY A 113 12.01 19.78 6.90
C GLY A 113 13.45 19.73 6.39
N HIS A 114 13.68 20.20 5.17
CA HIS A 114 15.04 20.29 4.61
C HIS A 114 15.29 21.57 3.82
N SER A 115 16.56 21.95 3.71
CA SER A 115 17.02 23.15 2.99
C SER A 115 17.12 23.00 1.46
N SER A 116 16.66 21.87 0.89
CA SER A 116 16.57 21.73 -0.57
C SER A 116 15.47 22.67 -1.10
N PRO A 117 15.70 23.40 -2.21
CA PRO A 117 14.72 24.34 -2.76
C PRO A 117 13.56 23.66 -3.51
N GLN A 118 13.56 22.33 -3.61
CA GLN A 118 12.55 21.53 -4.28
C GLN A 118 12.13 20.34 -3.40
N PRO A 119 10.85 19.93 -3.45
CA PRO A 119 10.35 18.74 -2.76
C PRO A 119 11.02 17.47 -3.27
N ARG A 120 11.23 16.51 -2.39
CA ARG A 120 11.71 15.15 -2.72
C ARG A 120 10.57 14.16 -2.92
N GLY A 121 9.35 14.50 -2.52
CA GLY A 121 8.13 13.74 -2.76
C GLY A 121 7.51 13.20 -1.48
N VAL A 122 6.22 12.85 -1.59
CA VAL A 122 5.38 12.44 -0.45
C VAL A 122 5.92 11.20 0.29
N GLY A 123 6.52 10.23 -0.40
CA GLY A 123 7.16 9.07 0.23
C GLY A 123 8.36 9.43 1.11
N TYR A 124 9.23 10.33 0.63
CA TYR A 124 10.33 10.88 1.41
C TYR A 124 9.80 11.62 2.65
N ALA A 125 8.81 12.50 2.48
CA ALA A 125 8.20 13.25 3.58
C ALA A 125 7.58 12.33 4.65
N LYS A 126 6.81 11.31 4.23
CA LYS A 126 6.25 10.27 5.11
C LYS A 126 7.37 9.52 5.85
N ASN A 127 8.42 9.09 5.17
CA ASN A 127 9.56 8.40 5.80
C ASN A 127 10.28 9.27 6.85
N LYS A 128 10.49 10.56 6.59
CA LYS A 128 11.10 11.47 7.57
C LYS A 128 10.20 11.73 8.77
N ALA A 129 8.90 11.93 8.54
CA ALA A 129 7.92 12.04 9.61
C ALA A 129 7.85 10.74 10.47
N VAL A 130 7.93 9.55 9.87
CA VAL A 130 8.04 8.29 10.64
C VAL A 130 9.36 8.22 11.43
N THR A 131 10.49 8.59 10.80
CA THR A 131 11.83 8.50 11.40
C THR A 131 12.01 9.39 12.64
N GLN A 132 11.45 10.62 12.62
CA GLN A 132 11.54 11.56 13.74
C GLN A 132 10.51 11.31 14.86
N SER A 133 9.62 10.33 14.69
CA SER A 133 8.51 10.02 15.61
C SER A 133 8.83 8.78 16.45
N CYS A 134 8.30 8.72 17.66
CA CYS A 134 8.59 7.67 18.65
C CYS A 134 7.41 6.73 18.95
N GLY A 135 6.18 7.10 18.59
CA GLY A 135 4.97 6.38 18.98
C GLY A 135 4.84 4.94 18.47
N GLN A 136 4.21 4.07 19.25
CA GLN A 136 4.09 2.63 18.96
C GLN A 136 3.26 2.32 17.70
N TYR A 137 2.27 3.14 17.41
CA TYR A 137 1.44 3.09 16.21
C TYR A 137 1.63 4.33 15.34
N LEU A 138 1.42 4.17 14.04
CA LEU A 138 1.51 5.22 13.03
C LEU A 138 0.10 5.48 12.49
N CYS A 139 -0.37 6.71 12.56
CA CYS A 139 -1.61 7.19 11.94
C CYS A 139 -1.24 8.17 10.82
N PHE A 140 -1.39 7.76 9.56
CA PHE A 140 -1.05 8.62 8.42
C PHE A 140 -2.13 9.68 8.21
N GLN A 141 -1.74 10.92 7.94
CA GLN A 141 -2.64 12.04 7.69
C GLN A 141 -2.01 12.99 6.69
N ASP A 142 -2.55 13.06 5.47
CA ASP A 142 -2.12 14.08 4.51
C ASP A 142 -2.69 15.45 4.92
N ALA A 143 -1.96 16.53 4.60
CA ALA A 143 -2.17 17.87 5.14
C ALA A 143 -3.38 18.63 4.55
N ASP A 144 -3.96 18.11 3.47
CA ASP A 144 -5.15 18.58 2.77
C ASP A 144 -6.46 17.96 3.32
N ASP A 145 -6.36 16.84 4.02
CA ASP A 145 -7.48 16.06 4.55
C ASP A 145 -7.88 16.41 6.00
N ILE A 146 -9.06 15.96 6.42
CA ILE A 146 -9.58 16.18 7.79
C ILE A 146 -9.93 14.84 8.46
N MET A 147 -9.23 14.49 9.53
CA MET A 147 -9.63 13.37 10.39
C MET A 147 -10.86 13.71 11.23
N LEU A 148 -11.81 12.78 11.34
CA LEU A 148 -12.98 12.91 12.20
C LEU A 148 -12.66 12.51 13.65
N PRO A 149 -13.38 13.02 14.68
CA PRO A 149 -12.97 12.91 16.08
C PRO A 149 -12.67 11.51 16.60
N GLN A 150 -13.36 10.48 16.09
CA GLN A 150 -13.21 9.10 16.56
C GLN A 150 -12.11 8.31 15.82
N ARG A 151 -11.37 8.93 14.89
CA ARG A 151 -10.46 8.23 13.96
C ARG A 151 -9.38 7.46 14.69
N VAL A 152 -8.53 8.15 15.45
CA VAL A 152 -7.36 7.55 16.09
C VAL A 152 -7.78 6.42 17.03
N ARG A 153 -8.81 6.66 17.87
CA ARG A 153 -9.28 5.69 18.84
C ARG A 153 -9.83 4.41 18.20
N LEU A 154 -10.74 4.52 17.24
CA LEU A 154 -11.35 3.35 16.61
C LEU A 154 -10.36 2.54 15.76
N GLN A 155 -9.37 3.21 15.13
CA GLN A 155 -8.32 2.51 14.39
C GLN A 155 -7.29 1.86 15.33
N HIS A 156 -6.99 2.48 16.47
CA HIS A 156 -6.17 1.88 17.52
C HIS A 156 -6.84 0.65 18.14
N GLU A 157 -8.12 0.74 18.52
CA GLU A 157 -8.93 -0.40 18.99
C GLU A 157 -8.88 -1.57 17.99
N ALA A 158 -9.02 -1.30 16.69
CA ALA A 158 -8.90 -2.32 15.65
C ALA A 158 -7.48 -2.90 15.51
N SER A 159 -6.43 -2.09 15.68
CA SER A 159 -5.03 -2.56 15.59
C SER A 159 -4.62 -3.48 16.73
N LEU A 160 -5.20 -3.32 17.93
CA LEU A 160 -4.97 -4.22 19.07
C LEU A 160 -5.49 -5.64 18.78
N LEU A 161 -6.63 -5.73 18.08
CA LEU A 161 -7.23 -7.00 17.62
C LEU A 161 -6.54 -7.57 16.37
N HIS A 162 -5.87 -6.71 15.58
CA HIS A 162 -5.32 -7.06 14.27
C HIS A 162 -3.86 -6.57 14.13
N GLN A 163 -2.97 -7.03 15.02
CA GLN A 163 -1.61 -6.49 15.22
C GLN A 163 -0.66 -6.58 14.00
N ASN A 164 -1.00 -7.37 12.98
CA ASN A 164 -0.26 -7.50 11.71
C ASN A 164 -1.06 -6.99 10.49
N ALA A 165 -2.07 -6.15 10.74
CA ALA A 165 -2.91 -5.57 9.70
C ALA A 165 -2.59 -4.09 9.46
N LEU A 166 -2.69 -3.68 8.20
CA LEU A 166 -2.88 -2.29 7.84
C LEU A 166 -4.37 -1.94 7.98
N ILE A 167 -4.66 -1.04 8.91
CA ILE A 167 -6.02 -0.60 9.23
C ILE A 167 -6.34 0.65 8.40
N GLY A 168 -7.52 0.71 7.80
CA GLY A 168 -8.09 1.94 7.26
C GLY A 168 -9.52 2.17 7.76
N CYS A 169 -10.22 3.09 7.10
CA CYS A 169 -11.60 3.44 7.41
C CYS A 169 -12.38 3.76 6.12
N ARG A 170 -13.68 4.03 6.24
CA ARG A 170 -14.44 4.65 5.15
C ARG A 170 -14.10 6.14 5.06
N VAL A 171 -14.28 6.71 3.87
CA VAL A 171 -14.06 8.15 3.63
C VAL A 171 -15.33 8.88 3.22
N GLN A 172 -15.42 10.14 3.60
CA GLN A 172 -16.28 11.15 2.97
C GLN A 172 -15.46 11.96 1.96
N ARG A 173 -16.13 12.66 1.05
CA ARG A 173 -15.49 13.47 0.01
C ARG A 173 -15.80 14.94 0.19
N LEU A 174 -14.81 15.79 -0.07
CA LEU A 174 -14.94 17.25 -0.05
C LEU A 174 -14.28 17.85 -1.31
N PRO A 175 -15.04 18.43 -2.27
CA PRO A 175 -16.50 18.52 -2.32
C PRO A 175 -17.22 17.16 -2.32
N GLU A 176 -18.46 17.13 -1.83
CA GLU A 176 -19.33 15.95 -1.91
C GLU A 176 -19.54 15.53 -3.37
N GLY A 177 -19.69 14.23 -3.63
CA GLY A 177 -19.79 13.66 -4.98
C GLY A 177 -18.46 13.55 -5.74
N SER A 178 -17.36 14.15 -5.27
CA SER A 178 -16.05 14.03 -5.93
C SER A 178 -15.60 12.57 -6.02
N THR A 179 -15.31 12.07 -7.22
CA THR A 179 -14.93 10.66 -7.46
C THR A 179 -15.95 9.64 -6.92
N GLU A 180 -17.25 9.95 -7.02
CA GLU A 180 -18.33 9.18 -6.37
C GLU A 180 -18.22 7.65 -6.57
N ARG A 181 -18.03 7.20 -7.81
CA ARG A 181 -17.90 5.76 -8.16
C ARG A 181 -16.76 5.09 -7.39
N TYR A 182 -15.59 5.70 -7.36
CA TYR A 182 -14.43 5.18 -6.62
C TYR A 182 -14.68 5.18 -5.11
N THR A 183 -15.31 6.24 -4.61
CA THR A 183 -15.66 6.40 -3.19
C THR A 183 -16.68 5.37 -2.73
N ARG A 184 -17.68 5.06 -3.57
CA ARG A 184 -18.67 4.01 -3.34
C ARG A 184 -17.99 2.64 -3.25
N TRP A 185 -17.11 2.34 -4.20
CA TRP A 185 -16.33 1.09 -4.25
C TRP A 185 -15.48 0.89 -2.98
N ILE A 186 -14.55 1.80 -2.66
CA ILE A 186 -13.68 1.65 -1.46
C ILE A 186 -14.46 1.58 -0.14
N ASN A 187 -15.65 2.18 -0.06
CA ASN A 187 -16.49 2.15 1.13
C ASN A 187 -17.35 0.87 1.23
N SER A 188 -17.64 0.19 0.11
CA SER A 188 -18.54 -0.98 0.06
C SER A 188 -17.83 -2.34 0.12
N LEU A 189 -16.54 -2.44 -0.24
CA LEU A 189 -15.78 -3.71 -0.23
C LEU A 189 -16.02 -4.51 1.06
N THR A 190 -16.32 -5.81 0.95
CA THR A 190 -16.28 -6.71 2.10
C THR A 190 -14.85 -6.94 2.60
N ARG A 191 -14.68 -7.59 3.75
CA ARG A 191 -13.34 -7.86 4.34
C ARG A 191 -12.45 -8.67 3.40
N ASP A 192 -13.01 -9.70 2.75
CA ASP A 192 -12.27 -10.55 1.81
C ASP A 192 -11.94 -9.77 0.53
N GLN A 193 -12.86 -8.90 0.08
CA GLN A 193 -12.67 -8.04 -1.09
C GLN A 193 -11.59 -6.97 -0.92
N LEU A 194 -11.20 -6.63 0.32
CA LEU A 194 -9.98 -5.84 0.54
C LEU A 194 -8.73 -6.53 -0.06
N VAL A 195 -8.70 -7.86 -0.11
CA VAL A 195 -7.57 -8.63 -0.65
C VAL A 195 -7.79 -9.05 -2.10
N THR A 196 -9.01 -9.44 -2.50
CA THR A 196 -9.26 -9.91 -3.87
C THR A 196 -9.37 -8.79 -4.90
N GLN A 197 -9.80 -7.58 -4.52
CA GLN A 197 -10.02 -6.45 -5.44
C GLN A 197 -8.86 -5.46 -5.52
N VAL A 198 -7.65 -5.85 -5.09
CA VAL A 198 -6.43 -5.02 -5.16
C VAL A 198 -5.98 -4.66 -6.58
N TYR A 199 -6.61 -5.27 -7.60
CA TYR A 199 -6.36 -5.04 -9.02
C TYR A 199 -7.44 -4.18 -9.70
N THR A 200 -8.49 -3.77 -8.98
CA THR A 200 -9.74 -3.20 -9.51
C THR A 200 -9.75 -1.66 -9.57
N SER A 201 -8.69 -0.99 -9.12
CA SER A 201 -8.61 0.49 -9.19
C SER A 201 -7.18 1.01 -9.36
N HIS A 202 -7.03 2.35 -9.43
CA HIS A 202 -5.73 2.98 -9.52
C HIS A 202 -4.95 3.08 -8.19
N GLY A 203 -5.54 2.64 -7.07
CA GLY A 203 -4.88 2.65 -5.77
C GLY A 203 -5.33 1.51 -4.85
N PRO A 204 -4.76 1.44 -3.63
CA PRO A 204 -5.08 0.44 -2.61
C PRO A 204 -6.58 0.35 -2.26
N THR A 205 -7.04 -0.87 -1.93
CA THR A 205 -8.41 -1.14 -1.42
C THR A 205 -8.66 -0.56 -0.03
N VAL A 206 -7.59 -0.48 0.78
CA VAL A 206 -7.54 0.33 2.01
C VAL A 206 -6.81 1.62 1.63
N VAL A 207 -7.53 2.73 1.41
CA VAL A 207 -6.99 3.91 0.73
C VAL A 207 -6.07 4.77 1.62
N MET A 208 -4.97 5.29 1.08
CA MET A 208 -4.22 6.39 1.72
C MET A 208 -5.06 7.69 1.64
N PRO A 209 -5.08 8.57 2.66
CA PRO A 209 -4.34 8.52 3.93
C PRO A 209 -5.15 7.94 5.10
N THR A 210 -6.08 7.00 4.88
CA THR A 210 -6.82 6.38 6.01
C THR A 210 -5.94 5.49 6.91
N TRP A 211 -4.69 5.24 6.51
CA TRP A 211 -3.84 4.20 7.08
C TRP A 211 -3.49 4.40 8.56
N PHE A 212 -3.60 3.33 9.31
CA PHE A 212 -3.16 3.18 10.68
C PHE A 212 -2.51 1.80 10.85
N CYS A 213 -1.33 1.71 11.45
CA CYS A 213 -0.63 0.44 11.67
C CYS A 213 0.31 0.49 12.87
N SER A 214 0.77 -0.67 13.36
CA SER A 214 1.87 -0.69 14.32
C SER A 214 3.18 -0.30 13.65
N ARG A 215 4.06 0.43 14.36
CA ARG A 215 5.41 0.74 13.89
C ARG A 215 6.19 -0.52 13.53
N ARG A 216 5.96 -1.61 14.28
CA ARG A 216 6.52 -2.95 13.98
C ARG A 216 6.08 -3.48 12.61
N LEU A 217 4.82 -3.29 12.20
CA LEU A 217 4.36 -3.66 10.87
C LEU A 217 5.07 -2.81 9.80
N PHE A 218 5.10 -1.49 9.98
CA PHE A 218 5.79 -0.59 9.05
C PHE A 218 7.27 -0.96 8.85
N LEU A 219 8.01 -1.16 9.94
CA LEU A 219 9.41 -1.57 9.91
C LEU A 219 9.61 -2.96 9.28
N ASN A 220 8.65 -3.87 9.42
CA ASN A 220 8.69 -5.15 8.70
C ASN A 220 8.52 -4.94 7.20
N VAL A 221 7.55 -4.15 6.74
CA VAL A 221 7.35 -3.87 5.29
C VAL A 221 8.59 -3.24 4.67
N GLY A 222 9.08 -2.17 5.31
CA GLY A 222 10.13 -1.27 4.81
C GLY A 222 9.61 0.16 4.68
N PRO A 223 10.49 1.14 4.43
CA PRO A 223 10.08 2.52 4.15
C PRO A 223 9.25 2.62 2.85
N PHE A 224 8.55 3.74 2.67
CA PHE A 224 8.02 4.12 1.35
C PHE A 224 9.17 4.32 0.36
N ASP A 225 8.90 4.08 -0.93
CA ASP A 225 9.86 4.39 -1.98
C ASP A 225 10.02 5.92 -2.13
N GLU A 226 11.27 6.39 -2.22
CA GLU A 226 11.65 7.80 -2.28
C GLU A 226 11.97 8.29 -3.70
N GLY A 227 11.60 7.52 -4.74
CA GLY A 227 11.85 7.86 -6.16
C GLY A 227 11.18 9.14 -6.68
N GLY A 228 10.35 9.80 -5.88
CA GLY A 228 9.88 11.17 -6.11
C GLY A 228 8.55 11.29 -6.86
N LYS A 229 8.39 12.39 -7.61
CA LYS A 229 7.13 12.78 -8.25
C LYS A 229 6.70 11.77 -9.32
N GLY A 230 5.42 11.39 -9.29
CA GLY A 230 4.83 10.43 -10.23
C GLY A 230 5.02 8.96 -9.86
N LEU A 231 5.63 8.68 -8.72
CA LEU A 231 5.69 7.34 -8.12
C LEU A 231 4.47 7.12 -7.19
N PRO A 232 3.78 5.97 -7.27
CA PRO A 232 2.74 5.60 -6.32
C PRO A 232 3.35 4.88 -5.11
N GLU A 233 3.89 5.65 -4.17
CA GLU A 233 4.63 5.11 -3.02
C GLU A 233 3.74 4.23 -2.12
N ASP A 234 2.47 4.61 -2.01
CA ASP A 234 1.46 3.91 -1.24
C ASP A 234 1.12 2.53 -1.84
N LEU A 235 0.88 2.45 -3.15
CA LEU A 235 0.61 1.19 -3.83
C LEU A 235 1.80 0.23 -3.77
N LEU A 236 3.03 0.76 -3.89
CA LEU A 236 4.26 -0.04 -3.75
C LEU A 236 4.42 -0.61 -2.34
N PHE A 237 4.24 0.22 -1.30
CA PHE A 237 4.24 -0.23 0.09
C PHE A 237 3.13 -1.27 0.34
N PHE A 238 1.93 -1.03 -0.20
CA PHE A 238 0.77 -1.89 -0.03
C PHE A 238 0.97 -3.29 -0.66
N TYR A 239 1.59 -3.38 -1.84
CA TYR A 239 1.98 -4.66 -2.41
C TYR A 239 3.10 -5.34 -1.61
N GLN A 240 4.07 -4.59 -1.11
CA GLN A 240 5.13 -5.16 -0.26
C GLN A 240 4.60 -5.70 1.07
N LEU A 241 3.59 -5.04 1.67
CA LEU A 241 2.85 -5.53 2.82
C LEU A 241 2.22 -6.90 2.55
N LEU A 242 1.48 -7.03 1.45
CA LEU A 242 0.83 -8.28 1.06
C LEU A 242 1.83 -9.40 0.72
N ARG A 243 2.97 -9.07 0.10
CA ARG A 243 4.07 -10.03 -0.12
C ARG A 243 4.65 -10.58 1.18
N ARG A 244 4.77 -9.76 2.22
CA ARG A 244 5.25 -10.17 3.55
C ARG A 244 4.18 -10.83 4.44
N GLY A 245 3.00 -11.14 3.90
CA GLY A 245 1.90 -11.75 4.68
C GLY A 245 1.24 -10.79 5.67
N GLY A 246 1.37 -9.47 5.46
CA GLY A 246 0.55 -8.49 6.15
C GLY A 246 -0.93 -8.62 5.76
N SER A 247 -1.83 -8.37 6.70
CA SER A 247 -3.27 -8.42 6.48
C SER A 247 -3.88 -7.02 6.31
N LEU A 248 -5.15 -6.97 5.93
CA LEU A 248 -5.90 -5.74 5.70
C LEU A 248 -7.14 -5.71 6.59
N PHE A 249 -7.48 -4.54 7.10
CA PHE A 249 -8.72 -4.32 7.85
C PHE A 249 -9.27 -2.92 7.57
N ARG A 250 -10.59 -2.79 7.53
CA ARG A 250 -11.27 -1.49 7.45
C ARG A 250 -12.23 -1.37 8.62
N VAL A 251 -12.12 -0.27 9.37
CA VAL A 251 -13.19 0.16 10.29
C VAL A 251 -14.34 0.68 9.44
N ASP A 252 -15.52 0.04 9.52
CA ASP A 252 -16.70 0.34 8.69
C ASP A 252 -17.47 1.60 9.12
N ARG A 253 -16.72 2.65 9.44
CA ARG A 253 -17.18 3.99 9.79
C ARG A 253 -16.43 5.00 8.93
N SER A 254 -17.11 6.07 8.52
CA SER A 254 -16.42 7.20 7.92
C SER A 254 -15.64 7.91 9.02
N LEU A 255 -14.30 7.95 8.90
CA LEU A 255 -13.41 8.54 9.91
C LEU A 255 -12.42 9.56 9.30
N LEU A 256 -12.51 9.80 7.99
CA LEU A 256 -11.70 10.76 7.25
C LEU A 256 -12.60 11.48 6.23
N VAL A 257 -12.46 12.80 6.13
CA VAL A 257 -12.92 13.58 4.98
C VAL A 257 -11.73 13.72 4.04
N TYR A 258 -11.79 13.02 2.92
CA TYR A 258 -10.75 13.01 1.89
C TYR A 258 -11.08 14.09 0.84
N ARG A 259 -10.29 15.17 0.85
CA ARG A 259 -10.44 16.31 -0.06
C ARG A 259 -10.05 15.93 -1.48
N TYR A 260 -10.72 16.54 -2.45
CA TYR A 260 -10.37 16.45 -3.86
C TYR A 260 -10.03 17.86 -4.39
N HIS A 261 -8.86 18.00 -5.00
CA HIS A 261 -8.43 19.24 -5.66
C HIS A 261 -7.35 18.97 -6.71
N GLU A 262 -7.27 19.85 -7.71
CA GLU A 262 -6.35 19.74 -8.85
C GLU A 262 -4.86 19.69 -8.47
N LYS A 263 -4.50 20.21 -7.29
CA LYS A 263 -3.13 20.17 -6.76
C LYS A 263 -2.71 18.81 -6.16
N ALA A 264 -3.61 17.82 -6.12
CA ALA A 264 -3.34 16.55 -5.43
C ALA A 264 -2.24 15.72 -6.12
N THR A 265 -1.31 15.19 -5.33
CA THR A 265 -0.13 14.44 -5.82
C THR A 265 -0.50 13.25 -6.72
N THR A 266 -1.66 12.63 -6.50
CA THR A 266 -2.21 11.53 -7.31
C THR A 266 -2.26 11.86 -8.81
N HIS A 267 -2.50 13.12 -9.19
CA HIS A 267 -2.51 13.54 -10.60
C HIS A 267 -1.14 13.49 -11.28
N SER A 268 -0.05 13.30 -10.53
CA SER A 268 1.30 13.13 -11.10
C SER A 268 1.62 11.68 -11.50
N VAL A 269 0.87 10.69 -11.01
CA VAL A 269 1.11 9.28 -11.31
C VAL A 269 0.37 8.90 -12.60
N THR A 270 1.05 8.24 -13.54
CA THR A 270 0.44 7.86 -14.82
C THR A 270 -0.41 6.60 -14.70
N GLU A 271 -1.49 6.52 -15.48
CA GLU A 271 -2.29 5.28 -15.61
C GLU A 271 -1.44 4.09 -16.10
N GLU A 272 -0.39 4.34 -16.89
CA GLU A 272 0.51 3.29 -17.40
C GLU A 272 1.39 2.71 -16.29
N THR A 273 1.96 3.55 -15.42
CA THR A 273 2.71 3.10 -14.22
C THR A 273 1.83 2.20 -13.35
N ILE A 274 0.62 2.64 -13.03
CA ILE A 274 -0.32 1.88 -12.21
C ILE A 274 -0.79 0.60 -12.90
N TRP A 275 -1.08 0.67 -14.21
CA TRP A 275 -1.46 -0.50 -14.99
C TRP A 275 -0.37 -1.57 -14.95
N LYS A 276 0.89 -1.19 -15.18
CA LYS A 276 2.03 -2.11 -15.11
C LYS A 276 2.14 -2.76 -13.74
N LEU A 277 2.15 -1.95 -12.67
CA LEU A 277 2.24 -2.48 -11.30
C LEU A 277 1.11 -3.47 -10.96
N ARG A 278 -0.12 -3.19 -11.42
CA ARG A 278 -1.26 -4.11 -11.26
C ARG A 278 -1.09 -5.41 -12.04
N VAL A 279 -0.64 -5.35 -13.31
CA VAL A 279 -0.40 -6.54 -14.13
C VAL A 279 0.73 -7.39 -13.53
N ASP A 280 1.84 -6.77 -13.14
CA ASP A 280 2.98 -7.44 -12.50
C ASP A 280 2.55 -8.15 -11.21
N PHE A 281 1.78 -7.46 -10.33
CA PHE A 281 1.29 -8.05 -9.08
C PHE A 281 0.20 -9.12 -9.27
N LEU A 282 -0.62 -9.02 -10.32
CA LEU A 282 -1.59 -10.06 -10.68
C LEU A 282 -0.88 -11.34 -11.14
N GLN A 283 0.15 -11.18 -11.98
CA GLN A 283 0.96 -12.30 -12.46
C GLN A 283 1.69 -13.00 -11.31
N GLU A 284 2.33 -12.23 -10.44
CA GLU A 284 3.04 -12.73 -9.26
C GLU A 284 2.12 -13.52 -8.31
N ARG A 285 0.95 -12.98 -7.98
CA ARG A 285 0.11 -13.50 -6.88
C ARG A 285 -0.97 -14.48 -7.31
N VAL A 286 -1.52 -14.32 -8.51
CA VAL A 286 -2.70 -15.07 -8.99
C VAL A 286 -2.30 -15.98 -10.16
N LEU A 287 -1.80 -15.40 -11.26
CA LEU A 287 -1.54 -16.18 -12.48
C LEU A 287 -0.34 -17.13 -12.36
N SER A 288 0.54 -16.91 -11.38
CA SER A 288 1.60 -17.87 -11.02
C SER A 288 1.02 -19.20 -10.51
N GLN A 289 -0.10 -19.17 -9.79
CA GLN A 289 -0.74 -20.32 -9.14
C GLN A 289 -1.66 -21.11 -10.07
N TRP A 290 -2.13 -20.50 -11.15
CA TRP A 290 -3.05 -21.13 -12.10
C TRP A 290 -2.30 -21.77 -13.27
N GLU A 291 -2.73 -22.96 -13.72
CA GLU A 291 -2.16 -23.59 -14.92
C GLU A 291 -2.64 -22.91 -16.20
N ASN A 292 -3.93 -22.56 -16.25
CA ASN A 292 -4.59 -21.87 -17.34
C ASN A 292 -5.76 -21.03 -16.81
N PHE A 293 -6.21 -20.03 -17.58
CA PHE A 293 -7.32 -19.16 -17.21
C PHE A 293 -8.03 -18.55 -18.43
N THR A 294 -9.22 -17.98 -18.21
CA THR A 294 -10.02 -17.26 -19.21
C THR A 294 -10.01 -15.76 -18.93
N ILE A 295 -9.93 -14.91 -19.98
CA ILE A 295 -10.13 -13.46 -19.85
C ILE A 295 -11.57 -13.09 -20.22
N TRP A 296 -12.37 -12.68 -19.22
CA TRP A 296 -13.74 -12.21 -19.42
C TRP A 296 -13.74 -10.73 -19.80
N ASN A 297 -13.49 -10.47 -21.09
CA ASN A 297 -13.78 -9.26 -21.86
C ASN A 297 -13.10 -9.43 -23.23
N ALA A 298 -13.83 -9.81 -24.29
CA ALA A 298 -13.25 -9.95 -25.63
C ALA A 298 -13.00 -8.59 -26.34
N GLY A 299 -13.13 -7.47 -25.61
CA GLY A 299 -13.02 -6.10 -26.08
C GLY A 299 -11.69 -5.42 -25.73
N LYS A 300 -11.72 -4.08 -25.59
CA LYS A 300 -10.51 -3.26 -25.41
C LYS A 300 -9.71 -3.61 -24.16
N GLN A 301 -10.37 -3.87 -23.03
CA GLN A 301 -9.67 -4.04 -21.75
C GLN A 301 -9.05 -5.44 -21.60
N GLY A 302 -9.78 -6.51 -21.92
CA GLY A 302 -9.21 -7.86 -21.87
C GLY A 302 -8.05 -8.02 -22.87
N ARG A 303 -8.16 -7.45 -24.08
CA ARG A 303 -7.05 -7.41 -25.06
C ARG A 303 -5.90 -6.50 -24.61
N LYS A 304 -6.14 -5.47 -23.80
CA LYS A 304 -5.06 -4.69 -23.18
C LYS A 304 -4.32 -5.54 -22.16
N LEU A 305 -5.04 -6.23 -21.27
CA LEU A 305 -4.46 -7.13 -20.27
C LEU A 305 -3.60 -8.20 -20.96
N TYR A 306 -4.17 -8.96 -21.90
CA TYR A 306 -3.44 -10.02 -22.61
C TYR A 306 -2.10 -9.55 -23.18
N ARG A 307 -2.07 -8.37 -23.82
CA ARG A 307 -0.84 -7.82 -24.41
C ARG A 307 0.17 -7.29 -23.38
N SER A 308 -0.29 -6.94 -22.18
CA SER A 308 0.57 -6.55 -21.05
C SER A 308 1.11 -7.74 -20.26
N LEU A 309 0.57 -8.95 -20.45
CA LEU A 309 1.08 -10.16 -19.80
C LEU A 309 2.46 -10.56 -20.35
N ASP A 310 3.26 -11.18 -19.49
CA ASP A 310 4.51 -11.84 -19.85
C ASP A 310 4.26 -13.10 -20.73
N PRO A 311 5.25 -13.59 -21.50
CA PRO A 311 5.05 -14.71 -22.44
C PRO A 311 4.66 -16.05 -21.79
N ILE A 312 4.96 -16.27 -20.50
CA ILE A 312 4.49 -17.45 -19.75
C ILE A 312 3.01 -17.26 -19.44
N SER A 313 2.64 -16.11 -18.86
CA SER A 313 1.25 -15.78 -18.51
C SER A 313 0.34 -15.70 -19.74
N GLN A 314 0.82 -15.21 -20.89
CA GLN A 314 0.07 -15.22 -22.17
C GLN A 314 -0.29 -16.63 -22.64
N ARG A 315 0.62 -17.60 -22.49
CA ARG A 315 0.38 -19.00 -22.89
C ARG A 315 -0.60 -19.74 -21.98
N LYS A 316 -0.88 -19.21 -20.78
CA LYS A 316 -1.91 -19.72 -19.88
C LYS A 316 -3.33 -19.30 -20.27
N VAL A 317 -3.50 -18.33 -21.18
CA VAL A 317 -4.83 -17.84 -21.59
C VAL A 317 -5.50 -18.83 -22.53
N LYS A 318 -6.47 -19.59 -22.01
CA LYS A 318 -7.21 -20.62 -22.74
C LYS A 318 -8.25 -20.03 -23.70
N ALA A 319 -8.93 -18.96 -23.28
CA ALA A 319 -9.98 -18.31 -24.04
C ALA A 319 -10.14 -16.83 -23.63
N PHE A 320 -10.77 -16.05 -24.51
CA PHE A 320 -11.57 -14.91 -24.10
C PHE A 320 -13.02 -15.35 -23.98
N CYS A 321 -13.79 -14.71 -23.09
CA CYS A 321 -15.24 -14.80 -23.13
C CYS A 321 -15.91 -13.42 -23.03
N ASP A 322 -17.16 -13.35 -23.48
CA ASP A 322 -17.98 -12.15 -23.46
C ASP A 322 -19.48 -12.51 -23.46
N VAL A 323 -20.34 -11.50 -23.34
CA VAL A 323 -21.81 -11.60 -23.52
C VAL A 323 -22.26 -11.01 -24.87
N ASP A 324 -21.38 -10.25 -25.54
CA ASP A 324 -21.66 -9.61 -26.82
C ASP A 324 -21.47 -10.57 -27.99
N GLU A 325 -22.60 -11.02 -28.55
CA GLU A 325 -22.73 -11.79 -29.80
C GLU A 325 -21.75 -11.34 -30.91
N ASN A 326 -21.61 -10.03 -31.14
CA ASN A 326 -20.74 -9.50 -32.21
C ASN A 326 -19.25 -9.72 -31.94
N LYS A 327 -18.86 -9.98 -30.70
CA LYS A 327 -17.49 -10.38 -30.35
C LYS A 327 -17.33 -11.90 -30.42
N ILE A 328 -18.34 -12.65 -29.98
CA ILE A 328 -18.35 -14.12 -30.00
C ILE A 328 -18.30 -14.63 -31.45
N GLN A 329 -19.09 -14.06 -32.35
CA GLN A 329 -19.13 -14.40 -33.77
C GLN A 329 -17.81 -14.19 -34.53
N LYS A 330 -16.83 -13.48 -33.95
CA LYS A 330 -15.46 -13.38 -34.51
C LYS A 330 -14.67 -14.66 -34.32
N GLY A 331 -15.09 -15.55 -33.42
CA GLY A 331 -14.53 -16.87 -33.13
C GLY A 331 -13.17 -16.86 -32.44
N PHE A 332 -12.26 -15.95 -32.82
CA PHE A 332 -10.89 -15.88 -32.31
C PHE A 332 -10.40 -14.43 -32.17
N TYR A 333 -9.54 -14.20 -31.17
CA TYR A 333 -8.62 -13.08 -31.13
C TYR A 333 -7.24 -13.54 -31.64
N THR A 334 -6.70 -12.87 -32.66
CA THR A 334 -5.32 -13.06 -33.12
C THR A 334 -4.43 -11.96 -32.54
N TYR A 335 -3.30 -12.34 -31.93
CA TYR A 335 -2.34 -11.36 -31.43
C TYR A 335 -1.35 -10.95 -32.53
N GLU A 336 -1.75 -9.98 -33.36
CA GLU A 336 -0.99 -9.54 -34.54
C GLU A 336 0.40 -8.98 -34.22
N GLU A 337 0.60 -8.37 -33.05
CA GLU A 337 1.89 -7.80 -32.64
C GLU A 337 2.88 -8.87 -32.13
N SER A 338 2.44 -10.13 -31.93
CA SER A 338 3.29 -11.23 -31.49
C SER A 338 4.44 -11.53 -32.47
N LYS A 339 5.61 -11.90 -31.93
CA LYS A 339 6.75 -12.37 -32.74
C LYS A 339 6.65 -13.86 -33.10
N GLU A 340 5.76 -14.61 -32.46
CA GLU A 340 5.57 -16.06 -32.69
C GLU A 340 4.95 -16.34 -34.08
N ARG A 341 5.26 -17.53 -34.63
CA ARG A 341 4.74 -18.02 -35.91
C ARG A 341 4.33 -19.50 -35.77
N PRO A 342 3.06 -19.88 -36.02
CA PRO A 342 1.92 -19.01 -36.34
C PRO A 342 1.62 -18.00 -35.22
N LYS A 343 0.92 -16.91 -35.56
CA LYS A 343 0.48 -15.91 -34.57
C LYS A 343 -0.43 -16.58 -33.52
N PRO A 344 -0.36 -16.23 -32.23
CA PRO A 344 -1.28 -16.74 -31.23
C PRO A 344 -2.73 -16.44 -31.61
N ARG A 345 -3.57 -17.48 -31.59
CA ARG A 345 -5.01 -17.39 -31.83
C ARG A 345 -5.73 -17.97 -30.62
N ILE A 346 -6.49 -17.14 -29.92
CA ILE A 346 -7.19 -17.47 -28.69
C ILE A 346 -8.70 -17.46 -29.00
N PRO A 347 -9.46 -18.53 -28.70
CA PRO A 347 -10.89 -18.57 -28.99
C PRO A 347 -11.65 -17.48 -28.21
N ILE A 348 -12.74 -17.00 -28.79
CA ILE A 348 -13.72 -16.12 -28.13
C ILE A 348 -15.00 -16.95 -27.95
N LEU A 349 -15.36 -17.20 -26.69
CA LEU A 349 -16.50 -18.02 -26.30
C LEU A 349 -17.63 -17.14 -25.74
N HIS A 350 -18.86 -17.66 -25.75
CA HIS A 350 -19.89 -17.15 -24.86
C HIS A 350 -19.52 -17.48 -23.41
N TYR A 351 -19.90 -16.64 -22.44
CA TYR A 351 -19.44 -16.82 -21.05
C TYR A 351 -19.84 -18.16 -20.41
N ASN A 352 -21.02 -18.70 -20.75
CA ASN A 352 -21.47 -20.02 -20.29
C ASN A 352 -20.65 -21.21 -20.84
N ASP A 353 -19.96 -21.04 -21.97
CA ASP A 353 -19.14 -22.10 -22.58
C ASP A 353 -17.67 -22.04 -22.11
N ALA A 354 -17.33 -21.02 -21.32
CA ALA A 354 -15.98 -20.78 -20.83
C ALA A 354 -15.77 -21.38 -19.44
N THR A 355 -14.52 -21.74 -19.13
CA THR A 355 -14.16 -22.38 -17.86
C THR A 355 -13.37 -21.46 -16.95
N SER A 356 -13.62 -21.57 -15.64
CA SER A 356 -12.79 -20.99 -14.59
C SER A 356 -11.35 -21.56 -14.63
N PRO A 357 -10.37 -20.86 -14.03
CA PRO A 357 -10.50 -19.54 -13.40
C PRO A 357 -10.56 -18.36 -14.39
N PHE A 358 -11.14 -17.23 -13.96
CA PHE A 358 -11.36 -16.04 -14.79
C PHE A 358 -10.61 -14.80 -14.29
N ILE A 359 -10.08 -14.01 -15.23
CA ILE A 359 -9.78 -12.59 -14.98
C ILE A 359 -10.85 -11.73 -15.66
N ILE A 360 -11.60 -10.97 -14.85
CA ILE A 360 -12.76 -10.21 -15.30
C ILE A 360 -12.34 -8.77 -15.61
N CYS A 361 -12.29 -8.43 -16.89
CA CYS A 361 -11.96 -7.09 -17.38
C CYS A 361 -13.20 -6.27 -17.78
N VAL A 362 -14.32 -6.55 -17.09
CA VAL A 362 -15.57 -5.79 -17.17
C VAL A 362 -15.61 -4.78 -16.02
N LYS A 363 -16.15 -3.59 -16.29
CA LYS A 363 -16.36 -2.55 -15.26
C LYS A 363 -17.62 -2.86 -14.46
N LEU A 364 -17.47 -3.12 -13.16
CA LEU A 364 -18.56 -3.49 -12.22
C LEU A 364 -19.82 -2.63 -12.41
N ASP A 365 -19.72 -1.33 -12.09
CA ASP A 365 -20.84 -0.37 -12.11
C ASP A 365 -21.34 0.05 -13.51
N MET A 366 -20.99 -0.70 -14.57
CA MET A 366 -21.48 -0.45 -15.94
C MET A 366 -22.41 -1.55 -16.48
N THR A 367 -22.79 -2.52 -15.65
CA THR A 367 -23.62 -3.65 -16.07
C THR A 367 -24.97 -3.74 -15.36
N GLU A 368 -25.30 -2.79 -14.49
CA GLU A 368 -26.58 -2.71 -13.76
C GLU A 368 -26.95 -4.00 -12.99
N GLY A 369 -25.96 -4.80 -12.58
CA GLY A 369 -26.12 -6.09 -11.88
C GLY A 369 -25.98 -7.32 -12.77
N VAL A 370 -25.98 -7.17 -14.10
CA VAL A 370 -25.94 -8.29 -15.06
C VAL A 370 -24.63 -9.08 -14.95
N LEU A 371 -23.49 -8.45 -14.64
CA LEU A 371 -22.24 -9.19 -14.41
C LEU A 371 -22.35 -10.08 -13.16
N GLU A 372 -22.87 -9.53 -12.07
CA GLU A 372 -23.08 -10.22 -10.81
C GLU A 372 -24.07 -11.38 -10.95
N GLU A 373 -25.16 -11.20 -11.70
CA GLU A 373 -26.11 -12.27 -12.06
C GLU A 373 -25.44 -13.40 -12.85
N ASN A 374 -24.62 -13.08 -13.84
CA ASN A 374 -23.88 -14.07 -14.64
C ASN A 374 -22.79 -14.80 -13.83
N LEU A 375 -22.20 -14.17 -12.81
CA LEU A 375 -21.25 -14.81 -11.90
C LEU A 375 -21.97 -15.77 -10.93
N ASN A 376 -23.13 -15.35 -10.44
CA ASN A 376 -24.00 -16.16 -9.58
C ASN A 376 -24.56 -17.39 -10.31
N SER A 377 -24.95 -17.25 -11.59
CA SER A 377 -25.45 -18.39 -12.39
C SER A 377 -24.38 -19.46 -12.64
N LEU A 378 -23.11 -19.06 -12.73
CA LEU A 378 -21.96 -19.96 -12.81
C LEU A 378 -21.47 -20.49 -11.45
N GLN A 379 -22.07 -20.05 -10.33
CA GLN A 379 -21.71 -20.44 -8.95
C GLN A 379 -20.24 -20.20 -8.58
N LEU A 380 -19.60 -19.19 -9.17
CA LEU A 380 -18.18 -18.92 -9.01
C LEU A 380 -17.88 -18.15 -7.72
N LYS A 381 -16.74 -18.41 -7.09
CA LYS A 381 -16.29 -17.72 -5.88
C LYS A 381 -15.16 -16.72 -6.17
N GLU A 382 -15.35 -15.45 -5.80
CA GLU A 382 -14.30 -14.42 -5.87
C GLU A 382 -13.06 -14.85 -5.08
N GLY A 383 -11.88 -14.59 -5.63
CA GLY A 383 -10.59 -14.95 -5.02
C GLY A 383 -10.17 -16.41 -5.23
N THR A 384 -11.09 -17.28 -5.67
CA THR A 384 -10.80 -18.68 -6.01
C THR A 384 -10.97 -18.90 -7.51
N ASP A 385 -12.18 -18.70 -8.02
CA ASP A 385 -12.55 -18.94 -9.40
C ASP A 385 -12.43 -17.69 -10.28
N TYR A 386 -12.40 -16.49 -9.69
CA TYR A 386 -12.18 -15.27 -10.46
C TYR A 386 -11.57 -14.11 -9.66
N TYR A 387 -10.97 -13.17 -10.39
CA TYR A 387 -10.49 -11.87 -9.89
C TYR A 387 -10.92 -10.74 -10.84
N HIS A 388 -11.23 -9.55 -10.30
CA HIS A 388 -11.58 -8.36 -11.08
C HIS A 388 -10.35 -7.52 -11.44
N PHE A 389 -10.22 -7.12 -12.71
CA PHE A 389 -9.10 -6.31 -13.23
C PHE A 389 -9.60 -5.27 -14.25
N ASN A 390 -9.83 -4.01 -13.85
CA ASN A 390 -10.54 -3.03 -14.69
C ASN A 390 -10.09 -1.56 -14.57
#